data_AF-A0A5M3XI26-F1
#
_entry.id   AF-A0A5M3XI26-F1
#
_cell.length_a   1.000
_cell.length_b   1.000
_cell.length_c   1.000
_cell.angle_alpha   90.00
_cell.angle_beta   90.00
_cell.angle_gamma   90.00
#
_symmetry.space_group_name_H-M   'P 1'
#
loop_
_entity.id
_entity.type
_entity.pdbx_description
1 polymer ?
#
loop_
_entity_poly.entity_id
_entity_poly.type
_entity_poly.pdbx_seq_one_letter_code
_entity_poly.pdbx_strand_id
1 'polypeptide(L)'
;MRGLRSALVALNTTVIAVAAHRAHGTSPPLLALVPVVLAAWGVAYVLAGRRVTRWELLALLGAAQFGIHGLSVYLAEPGHHDPGHHGIGDASSPMVLTHAAATVLTALLLEHGERMWWGLLSLLDVRYRTVHARDLPPPVRRPVPIASRTVPTLTRLCAGPVGTRAPPLLTRI
;
A
#
# COMPACT_ATOMS: atom_id res chain seq x y z
N MET A 1 13.47 -8.89 11.18
CA MET A 1 13.35 -8.15 9.90
C MET A 1 12.20 -7.14 9.85
N ARG A 2 10.97 -7.44 10.30
CA ARG A 2 9.82 -6.50 10.24
C ARG A 2 10.09 -5.17 10.97
N GLY A 3 10.54 -5.24 12.23
CA GLY A 3 10.84 -4.05 13.05
C GLY A 3 11.85 -3.09 12.41
N LEU A 4 12.98 -3.62 11.94
CA LEU A 4 14.02 -2.81 11.26
C LEU A 4 13.49 -2.16 9.97
N ARG A 5 12.76 -2.91 9.14
CA ARG A 5 12.16 -2.37 7.90
C ARG A 5 11.17 -1.24 8.21
N SER A 6 10.29 -1.44 9.20
CA SER A 6 9.34 -0.42 9.62
C SER A 6 10.03 0.80 10.20
N ALA A 7 11.14 0.62 10.93
CA ALA A 7 11.92 1.74 11.48
C ALA A 7 12.56 2.58 10.37
N LEU A 8 13.17 1.92 9.38
CA LEU A 8 13.75 2.61 8.21
C LEU A 8 12.69 3.37 7.41
N VAL A 9 11.50 2.79 7.24
CA VAL A 9 10.37 3.48 6.59
C VAL A 9 9.96 4.70 7.39
N ALA A 10 9.72 4.57 8.69
CA ALA A 10 9.34 5.68 9.56
C ALA A 10 10.36 6.83 9.54
N LEU A 11 11.66 6.50 9.60
CA LEU A 11 12.74 7.48 9.51
C LEU A 11 12.75 8.19 8.16
N ASN A 12 12.69 7.46 7.05
CA ASN A 12 12.68 8.05 5.71
C ASN A 12 11.46 8.96 5.51
N THR A 13 10.26 8.52 5.91
CA THR A 13 9.04 9.33 5.83
C THR A 13 9.17 10.60 6.66
N THR A 14 9.75 10.51 7.86
CA THR A 14 9.99 11.69 8.72
C THR A 14 11.00 12.65 8.09
N VAL A 15 12.09 12.15 7.51
CA VAL A 15 13.08 12.98 6.81
C VAL A 15 12.45 13.72 5.63
N ILE A 16 11.64 13.03 4.81
CA ILE A 16 10.92 13.64 3.69
C ILE A 16 9.95 14.71 4.19
N ALA A 17 9.18 14.43 5.26
CA ALA A 17 8.26 15.38 5.84
C ALA A 17 8.97 16.64 6.38
N VAL A 18 10.10 16.48 7.09
CA VAL A 18 10.92 17.60 7.57
C VAL A 18 11.50 18.40 6.41
N ALA A 19 11.99 17.73 5.36
CA ALA A 19 12.49 18.40 4.16
C ALA A 19 11.39 19.20 3.45
N ALA A 20 10.17 18.65 3.36
CA ALA A 20 9.01 19.34 2.81
C ALA A 20 8.64 20.58 3.63
N HIS A 21 8.61 20.49 4.96
CA HIS A 21 8.37 21.65 5.82
C HIS A 21 9.44 22.74 5.61
N ARG A 22 10.72 22.35 5.53
CA ARG A 22 11.83 23.28 5.28
C ARG A 22 11.73 23.96 3.92
N ALA A 23 11.33 23.23 2.88
CA ALA A 23 11.09 23.80 1.56
C ALA A 23 9.97 24.86 1.57
N HIS A 24 9.03 24.77 2.52
CA HIS A 24 7.97 25.75 2.75
C HIS A 24 8.31 26.78 3.85
N GLY A 25 9.60 26.88 4.24
CA GLY A 25 10.07 27.89 5.19
C GLY A 25 9.81 27.59 6.67
N THR A 26 9.34 26.40 7.01
CA THR A 26 9.07 25.99 8.40
C THR A 26 10.00 24.87 8.84
N SER A 27 10.41 24.83 10.12
CA SER A 27 11.18 23.71 10.67
C SER A 27 10.51 23.20 11.93
N PRO A 28 10.04 21.94 11.97
CA PRO A 28 9.47 21.38 13.18
C PRO A 28 10.54 21.28 14.28
N PRO A 29 10.17 21.46 15.55
CA PRO A 29 11.11 21.35 16.67
C PRO A 29 11.59 19.89 16.82
N LEU A 30 12.86 19.70 17.15
CA LEU A 30 13.47 18.36 17.28
C LEU A 30 12.70 17.45 18.25
N LEU A 31 12.19 18.02 19.35
CA LEU A 31 11.40 17.28 20.33
C LEU A 31 10.08 16.73 19.75
N ALA A 32 9.47 17.42 18.78
CA ALA A 32 8.26 16.93 18.11
C ALA A 32 8.53 15.76 17.16
N LEU A 33 9.78 15.52 16.76
CA LEU A 33 10.12 14.41 15.86
C LEU A 33 10.00 13.05 16.54
N VAL A 34 10.26 12.96 17.85
CA VAL A 34 10.22 11.70 18.60
C VAL A 34 8.83 11.04 18.53
N PRO A 35 7.72 11.69 18.93
CA PRO A 35 6.40 11.08 18.85
C PRO A 35 5.98 10.79 17.40
N VAL A 36 6.37 11.62 16.44
CA VAL A 36 6.07 11.41 15.01
C VAL A 36 6.74 10.14 14.48
N VAL A 37 8.04 9.96 14.75
CA VAL A 37 8.79 8.76 14.33
C VAL A 37 8.19 7.51 14.98
N LEU A 38 7.87 7.56 16.28
CA LEU A 38 7.28 6.42 16.99
C LEU A 38 5.90 6.05 16.44
N ALA A 39 5.04 7.04 16.18
CA ALA A 39 3.74 6.81 15.57
C ALA A 39 3.86 6.22 14.16
N ALA A 40 4.71 6.81 13.31
CA ALA A 40 4.98 6.30 11.97
C ALA A 40 5.55 4.87 12.00
N TRP A 41 6.45 4.58 12.93
CA TRP A 41 7.00 3.25 13.14
C TRP A 41 5.92 2.24 13.55
N GLY A 42 5.07 2.59 14.52
CA GLY A 42 3.97 1.73 14.97
C GLY A 42 3.01 1.38 13.83
N VAL A 43 2.59 2.37 13.05
CA VAL A 43 1.73 2.16 11.87
C VAL A 43 2.43 1.27 10.85
N ALA A 44 3.68 1.59 10.49
CA ALA A 44 4.45 0.79 9.55
C ALA A 44 4.71 -0.64 10.04
N TYR A 45 4.81 -0.85 11.35
CA TYR A 45 4.97 -2.16 11.96
C TYR A 45 3.69 -3.00 11.85
N VAL A 46 2.54 -2.41 12.20
CA VAL A 46 1.23 -3.07 12.11
C VAL A 46 0.89 -3.46 10.67
N LEU A 47 1.24 -2.61 9.70
CA LEU A 47 0.99 -2.85 8.28
C LEU A 47 2.03 -3.77 7.62
N ALA A 48 3.20 -3.98 8.25
CA ALA A 48 4.28 -4.75 7.63
C ALA A 48 3.81 -6.16 7.26
N GLY A 49 3.83 -6.51 5.97
CA GLY A 49 3.48 -7.84 5.48
C GLY A 49 1.97 -8.07 5.31
N ARG A 50 1.14 -7.05 5.49
CA ARG A 50 -0.28 -7.08 5.10
C ARG A 50 -0.44 -6.47 3.72
N ARG A 51 -1.40 -6.97 2.95
CA ARG A 51 -1.91 -6.26 1.78
C ARG A 51 -2.90 -5.23 2.27
N VAL A 52 -2.71 -3.97 1.90
CA VAL A 52 -3.57 -2.88 2.34
C VAL A 52 -4.48 -2.51 1.17
N THR A 53 -5.77 -2.53 1.39
CA THR A 53 -6.74 -2.13 0.37
C THR A 53 -6.73 -0.61 0.19
N ARG A 54 -7.15 -0.13 -0.99
CA ARG A 54 -7.28 1.31 -1.27
C ARG A 54 -8.12 2.06 -0.23
N TRP A 55 -9.15 1.39 0.30
CA TRP A 55 -10.06 1.98 1.30
C TRP A 55 -9.40 2.06 2.68
N GLU A 56 -8.63 1.05 3.07
CA GLU A 56 -7.82 1.10 4.29
C GLU A 56 -6.76 2.21 4.20
N LEU A 57 -6.09 2.38 3.04
CA LEU A 57 -5.15 3.48 2.82
C LEU A 57 -5.82 4.84 2.95
N LEU A 58 -6.97 5.03 2.30
CA LEU A 58 -7.75 6.28 2.41
C LEU A 58 -8.19 6.55 3.85
N ALA A 59 -8.68 5.54 4.57
CA ALA A 59 -9.10 5.68 5.95
C ALA A 59 -7.92 6.03 6.87
N LEU A 60 -6.77 5.36 6.72
CA LEU A 60 -5.57 5.63 7.50
C LEU A 60 -5.02 7.03 7.25
N LEU A 61 -4.90 7.42 5.98
CA LEU A 61 -4.42 8.75 5.60
C LEU A 61 -5.39 9.84 6.03
N GLY A 62 -6.69 9.64 5.82
CA GLY A 62 -7.73 10.57 6.25
C GLY A 62 -7.73 10.76 7.77
N ALA A 63 -7.69 9.66 8.53
CA ALA A 63 -7.59 9.72 9.99
C ALA A 63 -6.31 10.42 10.46
N ALA A 64 -5.18 10.19 9.79
CA ALA A 64 -3.93 10.88 10.11
C ALA A 64 -4.02 12.40 9.84
N GLN A 65 -4.60 12.82 8.71
CA GLN A 65 -4.79 14.23 8.38
C GLN A 65 -5.71 14.92 9.40
N PHE A 66 -6.86 14.31 9.71
CA PHE A 66 -7.78 14.83 10.72
C PHE A 66 -7.15 14.87 12.11
N GLY A 67 -6.43 13.82 12.50
CA GLY A 67 -5.76 13.74 13.79
C GLY A 67 -4.68 14.80 13.95
N ILE A 68 -3.80 14.97 12.95
CA ILE A 68 -2.75 15.99 12.98
C ILE A 68 -3.35 17.39 12.99
N HIS A 69 -4.37 17.64 12.16
CA HIS A 69 -5.01 18.96 12.10
C HIS A 69 -5.73 19.30 13.41
N GLY A 70 -6.56 18.38 13.92
CA GLY A 70 -7.27 18.56 15.19
C GLY A 70 -6.33 18.72 16.38
N LEU A 71 -5.25 17.94 16.43
CA LEU A 71 -4.22 18.10 17.45
C LEU A 71 -3.49 19.45 17.31
N SER A 72 -3.22 19.91 16.09
CA SER A 72 -2.59 21.20 15.85
C SER A 72 -3.48 22.35 16.32
N VAL A 73 -4.79 22.31 16.04
CA VAL A 73 -5.76 23.28 16.54
C VAL A 73 -5.77 23.29 18.07
N TYR A 74 -5.84 22.12 18.69
CA TYR A 74 -5.84 21.98 20.15
C TYR A 74 -4.55 22.52 20.80
N LEU A 75 -3.38 22.27 20.19
CA LEU A 75 -2.09 22.73 20.72
C LEU A 75 -1.78 24.20 20.40
N ALA A 76 -2.41 24.78 19.37
CA ALA A 76 -2.18 26.15 18.91
C ALA A 76 -3.07 27.19 19.60
N GLU A 77 -3.88 26.83 20.60
CA GLU A 77 -4.56 27.79 21.49
C GLU A 77 -3.73 28.05 22.76
N PRO A 78 -2.88 29.10 22.81
CA PRO A 78 -2.57 29.76 24.06
C PRO A 78 -3.78 30.57 24.50
N GLY A 79 -4.37 30.21 25.63
CA GLY A 79 -5.59 30.81 26.18
C GLY A 79 -5.51 32.32 26.45
N HIS A 80 -5.72 33.14 25.43
CA HIS A 80 -6.19 34.53 25.50
C HIS A 80 -7.26 34.70 24.41
N HIS A 81 -8.44 34.13 24.66
CA HIS A 81 -9.61 34.44 23.86
C HIS A 81 -9.97 35.90 24.08
N ASP A 82 -9.66 36.74 23.10
CA ASP A 82 -10.49 37.90 22.83
C ASP A 82 -11.81 37.33 22.24
N PRO A 83 -12.97 37.43 22.92
CA PRO A 83 -14.20 36.71 22.53
C PRO A 83 -14.84 37.16 21.21
N GLY A 84 -14.15 37.98 20.41
CA GLY A 84 -14.74 38.78 19.35
C GLY A 84 -14.76 38.17 17.94
N HIS A 85 -13.66 37.60 17.44
CA HIS A 85 -13.44 37.67 15.97
C HIS A 85 -12.87 36.46 15.21
N HIS A 86 -12.76 35.26 15.76
CA HIS A 86 -12.38 34.08 14.95
C HIS A 86 -13.41 32.97 15.03
N GLY A 87 -14.38 33.05 14.12
CA GLY A 87 -15.35 32.00 13.90
C GLY A 87 -14.67 30.68 13.53
N ILE A 88 -15.17 29.60 14.11
CA ILE A 88 -14.83 28.19 13.90
C ILE A 88 -15.02 27.72 12.43
N GLY A 89 -15.29 28.64 11.49
CA GLY A 89 -15.65 28.37 10.08
C GLY A 89 -14.56 28.67 9.04
N ASP A 90 -13.47 29.36 9.37
CA ASP A 90 -12.50 29.84 8.35
C ASP A 90 -11.30 28.90 8.15
N ALA A 91 -11.52 27.58 8.25
CA ALA A 91 -10.66 26.67 7.52
C ALA A 91 -10.86 26.97 6.03
N SER A 92 -9.98 27.80 5.46
CA SER A 92 -10.12 28.25 4.07
C SER A 92 -10.37 27.02 3.19
N SER A 93 -11.53 26.97 2.53
CA SER A 93 -11.91 25.91 1.57
C SER A 93 -10.74 25.41 0.69
N PRO A 94 -9.82 26.27 0.19
CA PRO A 94 -8.63 25.80 -0.53
C PRO A 94 -7.70 24.88 0.28
N MET A 95 -7.47 25.14 1.58
CA MET A 95 -6.63 24.28 2.42
C MET A 95 -7.21 22.87 2.52
N VAL A 96 -8.49 22.74 2.91
CA VAL A 96 -9.15 21.43 3.02
C VAL A 96 -9.10 20.67 1.69
N LEU A 97 -9.37 21.37 0.59
CA LEU A 97 -9.30 20.79 -0.75
C LEU A 97 -7.90 20.30 -1.11
N THR A 98 -6.85 21.06 -0.80
CA THR A 98 -5.46 20.65 -1.05
C THR A 98 -5.08 19.42 -0.23
N HIS A 99 -5.49 19.34 1.04
CA HIS A 99 -5.27 18.15 1.87
C HIS A 99 -6.04 16.93 1.35
N ALA A 100 -7.29 17.11 0.93
CA ALA A 100 -8.08 16.03 0.32
C ALA A 100 -7.43 15.52 -0.97
N ALA A 101 -7.02 16.43 -1.86
CA ALA A 101 -6.33 16.09 -3.09
C ALA A 101 -4.99 15.37 -2.84
N ALA A 102 -4.18 15.88 -1.90
CA ALA A 102 -2.93 15.24 -1.50
C ALA A 102 -3.15 13.85 -0.91
N THR A 103 -4.22 13.66 -0.12
CA THR A 103 -4.59 12.37 0.46
C THR A 103 -4.96 11.35 -0.62
N VAL A 104 -5.81 11.73 -1.57
CA VAL A 104 -6.20 10.86 -2.69
C VAL A 104 -4.99 10.52 -3.56
N LEU A 105 -4.18 11.52 -3.92
CA LEU A 105 -2.97 11.30 -4.71
C LEU A 105 -1.99 10.37 -4.02
N THR A 106 -1.78 10.56 -2.71
CA THR A 106 -0.90 9.69 -1.90
C THR A 106 -1.44 8.26 -1.84
N ALA A 107 -2.74 8.08 -1.64
CA ALA A 107 -3.36 6.76 -1.63
C ALA A 107 -3.19 6.03 -2.97
N LEU A 108 -3.37 6.73 -4.10
CA LEU A 108 -3.17 6.16 -5.44
C LEU A 108 -1.71 5.79 -5.71
N LEU A 109 -0.76 6.66 -5.32
CA LEU A 109 0.68 6.39 -5.44
C LEU A 109 1.09 5.17 -4.60
N LEU A 110 0.57 5.05 -3.37
CA LEU A 110 0.84 3.90 -2.50
C LEU A 110 0.24 2.62 -3.06
N GLU A 111 -0.99 2.65 -3.56
CA GLU A 111 -1.62 1.50 -4.19
C GLU A 111 -0.82 1.02 -5.42
N HIS A 112 -0.36 1.95 -6.25
CA HIS A 112 0.45 1.62 -7.41
C HIS A 112 1.83 1.09 -7.02
N GLY A 113 2.48 1.73 -6.04
CA GLY A 113 3.76 1.29 -5.50
C GLY A 113 3.69 -0.11 -4.90
N GLU A 114 2.60 -0.43 -4.19
CA GLU A 114 2.36 -1.78 -3.65
C GLU A 114 2.22 -2.81 -4.80
N ARG A 115 1.45 -2.50 -5.84
CA ARG A 115 1.31 -3.37 -7.01
C ARG A 115 2.65 -3.61 -7.71
N MET A 116 3.43 -2.54 -7.93
CA MET A 116 4.77 -2.64 -8.53
C MET A 116 5.72 -3.47 -7.66
N TRP A 117 5.71 -3.25 -6.35
CA TRP A 117 6.55 -3.98 -5.41
C TRP A 117 6.24 -5.48 -5.39
N TRP A 118 4.96 -5.85 -5.31
CA TRP A 118 4.57 -7.27 -5.38
C TRP A 118 4.85 -7.88 -6.76
N GLY A 119 4.69 -7.11 -7.83
CA GLY A 119 5.10 -7.52 -9.18
C GLY A 119 6.59 -7.84 -9.22
N LEU A 120 7.44 -6.95 -8.72
CA LEU A 120 8.89 -7.15 -8.66
C LEU A 120 9.26 -8.37 -7.80
N LEU A 121 8.64 -8.54 -6.63
CA LEU A 121 8.85 -9.72 -5.78
C LEU A 121 8.44 -11.01 -6.49
N SER A 122 7.34 -11.01 -7.24
CA SER A 122 6.91 -12.19 -8.01
C SER A 122 7.90 -12.54 -9.12
N LEU A 123 8.48 -11.54 -9.80
CA LEU A 123 9.52 -11.74 -10.80
C LEU A 123 10.80 -12.29 -10.17
N LEU A 124 11.15 -11.81 -8.97
CA LEU A 124 12.30 -12.30 -8.22
C LEU A 124 12.08 -13.72 -7.70
N ASP A 125 10.88 -14.09 -7.22
CA ASP A 125 10.57 -15.47 -6.82
C ASP A 125 10.62 -16.42 -8.03
N VAL A 126 10.05 -16.03 -9.17
CA VAL A 126 10.15 -16.81 -10.41
C VAL A 126 11.61 -16.96 -10.84
N ARG A 127 12.41 -15.89 -10.77
CA ARG A 127 13.83 -15.96 -11.11
C ARG A 127 14.61 -16.83 -10.12
N TYR A 128 14.33 -16.71 -8.84
CA TYR A 128 14.98 -17.51 -7.80
C TYR A 128 14.67 -18.99 -7.98
N ARG A 129 13.39 -19.33 -8.18
CA ARG A 129 12.97 -20.71 -8.47
C ARG A 129 13.54 -21.22 -9.76
N THR A 130 13.58 -20.44 -10.85
CA THR A 130 14.12 -20.92 -12.13
C THR A 130 15.63 -21.17 -12.06
N VAL A 131 16.37 -20.36 -11.30
CA VAL A 131 17.81 -20.58 -11.06
C VAL A 131 18.03 -21.84 -10.22
N HIS A 132 17.34 -21.98 -9.07
CA HIS A 132 17.54 -23.10 -8.15
C HIS A 132 16.87 -24.40 -8.60
N ALA A 133 15.87 -24.34 -9.49
CA ALA A 133 15.25 -25.53 -10.05
C ALA A 133 16.20 -26.31 -10.98
N ARG A 134 17.28 -25.68 -11.46
CA ARG A 134 18.35 -26.40 -12.17
C ARG A 134 19.17 -27.31 -11.27
N ASP A 135 19.22 -27.00 -9.97
CA ASP A 135 19.97 -27.76 -8.97
C ASP A 135 19.11 -28.82 -8.27
N LEU A 136 17.80 -28.81 -8.52
CA LEU A 136 16.91 -29.86 -8.01
C LEU A 136 17.14 -31.15 -8.82
N PRO A 137 17.33 -32.31 -8.14
CA PRO A 137 17.44 -33.58 -8.83
C PRO A 137 16.18 -33.81 -9.70
N PRO A 138 16.33 -34.45 -10.88
CA PRO A 138 15.22 -34.65 -11.80
C PRO A 138 14.04 -35.30 -11.06
N PRO A 139 12.80 -34.83 -11.25
CA PRO A 139 11.66 -35.36 -10.53
C PRO A 139 11.56 -36.87 -10.82
N VAL A 140 11.70 -37.67 -9.77
CA VAL A 140 11.48 -39.11 -9.86
C VAL A 140 10.02 -39.29 -10.26
N ARG A 141 9.78 -39.78 -11.49
CA ARG A 141 8.45 -40.12 -11.98
C ARG A 141 7.90 -41.24 -11.11
N ARG A 142 7.22 -40.89 -10.02
CA ARG A 142 6.38 -41.84 -9.29
C ARG A 142 5.09 -41.99 -10.10
N PRO A 143 4.70 -43.22 -10.49
CA PRO A 143 3.39 -43.45 -11.07
C PRO A 143 2.37 -43.00 -10.02
N VAL A 144 1.72 -41.86 -10.27
CA VAL A 144 0.60 -41.43 -9.43
C VAL A 144 -0.54 -42.35 -9.81
N PRO A 145 -1.06 -43.19 -8.90
CA PRO A 145 -2.24 -43.98 -9.18
C PRO A 145 -3.34 -43.00 -9.58
N ILE A 146 -3.81 -43.12 -10.82
CA ILE A 146 -4.94 -42.34 -11.31
C ILE A 146 -6.15 -42.90 -10.56
N ALA A 147 -6.43 -42.31 -9.40
CA ALA A 147 -7.75 -42.46 -8.82
C ALA A 147 -8.70 -41.86 -9.84
N SER A 148 -9.53 -42.71 -10.44
CA SER A 148 -10.63 -42.37 -11.32
C SER A 148 -11.65 -41.56 -10.53
N ARG A 149 -11.31 -40.29 -10.26
CA ARG A 149 -12.22 -39.33 -9.68
C ARG A 149 -13.20 -39.01 -10.79
N THR A 150 -14.40 -39.55 -10.69
CA THR A 150 -15.56 -39.15 -11.47
C THR A 150 -15.76 -37.65 -11.25
N VAL A 151 -15.23 -36.83 -12.16
CA VAL A 151 -15.52 -35.41 -12.19
C VAL A 151 -16.95 -35.29 -12.69
N PRO A 152 -17.91 -34.78 -11.88
CA PRO A 152 -19.25 -34.56 -12.37
C PRO A 152 -19.19 -33.55 -13.52
N THR A 153 -19.68 -33.98 -14.67
CA THR A 153 -19.71 -33.24 -15.93
C THR A 153 -20.69 -32.06 -15.84
N LEU A 154 -20.35 -31.03 -15.06
CA LEU A 154 -21.10 -29.77 -14.98
C LEU A 154 -20.67 -28.75 -16.06
N THR A 155 -20.05 -29.22 -17.15
CA THR A 155 -19.63 -28.41 -18.30
C THR A 155 -20.68 -28.35 -19.42
N ARG A 156 -21.96 -28.15 -19.09
CA ARG A 156 -23.01 -28.04 -20.13
C ARG A 156 -24.00 -26.89 -20.01
N LEU A 157 -23.71 -25.85 -19.20
CA LEU A 157 -24.61 -24.68 -19.11
C LEU A 157 -23.97 -23.34 -19.48
N CYS A 158 -22.68 -23.31 -19.86
CA CYS A 158 -22.03 -22.09 -20.37
C CYS A 158 -21.37 -22.28 -21.76
N ALA A 159 -21.92 -23.17 -22.58
CA ALA A 159 -21.59 -23.24 -24.00
C ALA A 159 -22.39 -22.18 -24.78
N GLY A 160 -22.04 -20.91 -24.56
CA GLY A 160 -22.35 -19.87 -25.53
C GLY A 160 -21.52 -20.08 -26.80
N PRO A 161 -21.97 -19.57 -27.97
CA PRO A 161 -21.30 -19.77 -29.25
C PRO A 161 -20.04 -18.91 -29.35
N VAL A 162 -19.00 -19.27 -28.59
CA VAL A 162 -17.65 -18.76 -28.80
C VAL A 162 -16.95 -19.81 -29.65
N GLY A 163 -16.86 -19.52 -30.95
CA GLY A 163 -16.18 -20.36 -31.93
C GLY A 163 -14.76 -20.66 -31.49
N THR A 164 -14.54 -21.90 -31.07
CA THR A 164 -13.21 -22.44 -30.80
C THR A 164 -12.47 -22.56 -32.13
N ARG A 165 -11.57 -21.61 -32.41
CA ARG A 165 -10.54 -21.81 -33.43
C ARG A 165 -9.60 -22.90 -32.92
N ALA A 166 -9.81 -24.13 -33.37
CA ALA A 166 -8.85 -25.20 -33.15
C ALA A 166 -7.54 -24.87 -33.89
N PRO A 167 -6.37 -25.18 -33.30
CA PRO A 167 -5.09 -25.00 -33.98
C PRO A 167 -4.98 -25.97 -35.18
N PRO A 168 -4.30 -25.56 -36.27
CA PRO A 168 -4.19 -26.36 -37.49
C PRO A 168 -3.41 -27.65 -37.20
N LEU A 169 -3.99 -28.79 -37.60
CA LEU A 169 -3.30 -30.06 -37.60
C LEU A 169 -2.28 -30.07 -38.73
N LEU A 170 -0.99 -30.19 -38.38
CA LEU A 170 0.08 -30.46 -39.34
C LEU A 170 -0.03 -31.92 -39.79
N THR A 171 -0.68 -32.17 -40.92
CA THR A 171 -0.56 -33.44 -41.64
C THR A 171 0.83 -33.52 -42.26
N ARG A 172 1.69 -34.41 -41.73
CA ARG A 172 2.94 -34.83 -42.39
C ARG A 172 2.59 -35.67 -43.62
N ILE A 173 3.21 -35.33 -44.74
CA ILE A 173 3.34 -36.14 -45.97
C ILE A 173 4.63 -36.95 -45.84
#